data_AF-A0A7S3KNX5-F1
#
_entry.id   AF-A0A7S3KNX5-F1
#
_cell.length_a   1.000
_cell.length_b   1.000
_cell.length_c   1.000
_cell.angle_alpha   90.00
_cell.angle_beta   90.00
_cell.angle_gamma   90.00
#
_symmetry.space_group_name_H-M   'P 1'
#
loop_
_entity.id
_entity.type
_entity.pdbx_description
1 polymer ?
#
loop_
_entity_poly.entity_id
_entity_poly.type
_entity_poly.pdbx_seq_one_letter_code
_entity_poly.pdbx_strand_id
1 'polypeptide(L)'
;DFHDFPRRFVKTHTFGISLMDIGTGCLIFISGISANVIRNKGVPLASRLVKSIKAIPIIMAIALGGYFSRYFTNHPEVVTEYGVHWNFFWTLAIISIASACVSNPRSRSANSFGMYTIYQLFLYFGGTEYILNAPRDNFFKKNREGILGCIGYICIYLLGIACGEFVIKKSEAFKESWKNPPCTQTLVNLLPVYILSCLGTFICLTYVQSYSRRSVNITYGVAVISFISLSMIVTYIVITMLKAYQYC
;
A
#
# COMPACT_ATOMS: atom_id res chain seq x y z
N ASP A 1 -16.79 -3.06 14.04
CA ASP A 1 -15.85 -3.18 15.16
C ASP A 1 -16.24 -4.34 16.04
N PHE A 2 -15.28 -5.19 16.40
CA PHE A 2 -15.50 -6.34 17.27
C PHE A 2 -15.55 -5.88 18.73
N HIS A 3 -16.55 -6.34 19.49
CA HIS A 3 -16.76 -5.89 20.88
C HIS A 3 -15.61 -6.28 21.81
N ASP A 4 -14.96 -7.42 21.54
CA ASP A 4 -13.88 -7.99 22.35
C ASP A 4 -12.49 -7.52 21.92
N PHE A 5 -12.38 -6.72 20.85
CA PHE A 5 -11.08 -6.27 20.37
C PHE A 5 -10.62 -5.03 21.13
N PRO A 6 -9.37 -5.01 21.67
CA PRO A 6 -8.91 -3.87 22.47
C PRO A 6 -8.98 -2.57 21.68
N ARG A 7 -9.68 -1.57 22.23
CA ARG A 7 -9.96 -0.30 21.54
C ARG A 7 -8.71 0.44 21.08
N ARG A 8 -7.57 0.26 21.76
CA ARG A 8 -6.26 0.81 21.36
C ARG A 8 -5.74 0.30 20.01
N PHE A 9 -6.25 -0.82 19.49
CA PHE A 9 -5.86 -1.40 18.21
C PHE A 9 -6.92 -1.22 17.12
N VAL A 10 -8.04 -0.57 17.44
CA VAL A 10 -9.11 -0.27 16.48
C VAL A 10 -8.68 0.89 15.58
N LYS A 11 -9.28 0.93 14.39
CA LYS A 11 -9.07 1.95 13.36
C LYS A 11 -9.14 3.38 13.92
N THR A 12 -8.16 4.23 13.57
CA THR A 12 -8.20 5.64 13.99
C THR A 12 -9.13 6.48 13.10
N HIS A 13 -9.84 7.43 13.72
CA HIS A 13 -10.84 8.25 13.02
C HIS A 13 -10.26 9.49 12.32
N THR A 14 -9.14 10.03 12.78
CA THR A 14 -8.55 11.27 12.26
C THR A 14 -7.04 11.13 12.07
N PHE A 15 -6.31 11.07 13.18
CA PHE A 15 -4.86 10.88 13.22
C PHE A 15 -4.49 9.84 14.27
N GLY A 16 -3.33 9.21 14.08
CA GLY A 16 -2.77 8.24 15.02
C GLY A 16 -2.50 6.89 14.36
N ILE A 17 -1.65 6.10 15.02
CA ILE A 17 -1.20 4.81 14.50
C ILE A 17 -1.97 3.70 15.22
N SER A 18 -2.58 2.81 14.45
CA SER A 18 -3.27 1.63 14.96
C SER A 18 -2.98 0.42 14.07
N LEU A 19 -3.03 -0.77 14.67
CA LEU A 19 -2.77 -2.02 13.96
C LEU A 19 -3.73 -2.21 12.77
N MET A 20 -5.01 -1.88 12.96
CA MET A 20 -6.02 -1.98 11.90
C MET A 20 -5.86 -0.96 10.77
N ASP A 21 -5.01 0.05 10.93
CA ASP A 21 -4.80 1.09 9.90
C ASP A 21 -3.74 0.70 8.88
N ILE A 22 -2.84 -0.22 9.26
CA ILE A 22 -1.67 -0.63 8.48
C ILE A 22 -2.05 -1.63 7.36
N GLY A 23 -3.03 -2.50 7.61
CA GLY A 23 -3.33 -3.66 6.75
C GLY A 23 -3.56 -3.31 5.27
N THR A 24 -4.39 -2.30 5.00
CA THR A 24 -4.70 -1.86 3.63
C THR A 24 -3.45 -1.42 2.86
N GLY A 25 -2.63 -0.57 3.47
CA GLY A 25 -1.40 -0.06 2.86
C GLY A 25 -0.40 -1.19 2.61
N CYS A 26 -0.23 -2.11 3.57
CA CYS A 26 0.63 -3.27 3.41
C CYS A 26 0.20 -4.17 2.25
N LEU A 27 -1.11 -4.44 2.11
CA LEU A 27 -1.63 -5.25 1.00
C LEU A 27 -1.29 -4.63 -0.35
N ILE A 28 -1.48 -3.31 -0.47
CA ILE A 28 -1.20 -2.57 -1.71
C ILE A 28 0.31 -2.56 -2.01
N PHE A 29 1.14 -2.35 -0.99
CA PHE A 29 2.59 -2.35 -1.14
C PHE A 29 3.13 -3.74 -1.57
N ILE A 30 2.68 -4.82 -0.92
CA ILE A 30 3.03 -6.21 -1.28
C ILE A 30 2.57 -6.53 -2.72
N SER A 31 1.39 -6.06 -3.10
CA SER A 31 0.89 -6.21 -4.47
C SER A 31 1.79 -5.51 -5.49
N GLY A 32 2.38 -4.38 -5.11
CA GLY A 32 3.41 -3.67 -5.89
C GLY A 32 4.71 -4.46 -5.99
N ILE A 33 5.23 -4.98 -4.87
CA ILE A 33 6.43 -5.83 -4.85
C ILE A 33 6.29 -7.04 -5.77
N SER A 34 5.10 -7.64 -5.78
CA SER A 34 4.79 -8.85 -6.55
C SER A 34 4.35 -8.55 -7.99
N ALA A 35 4.41 -7.29 -8.44
CA ALA A 35 3.88 -6.92 -9.74
C ALA A 35 4.65 -7.58 -10.89
N ASN A 36 3.91 -8.25 -11.78
CA ASN A 36 4.46 -8.92 -12.97
C ASN A 36 5.22 -7.98 -13.93
N VAL A 37 5.00 -6.66 -13.82
CA VAL A 37 5.74 -5.62 -14.58
C VAL A 37 7.24 -5.65 -14.26
N ILE A 38 7.63 -6.21 -13.11
CA ILE A 38 9.04 -6.41 -12.75
C ILE A 38 9.68 -7.52 -13.60
N ARG A 39 8.91 -8.56 -13.97
CA ARG A 39 9.38 -9.76 -14.66
C ARG A 39 9.22 -9.69 -16.18
N ASN A 40 8.12 -9.13 -16.67
CA ASN A 40 7.79 -9.13 -18.10
C ASN A 40 8.05 -7.77 -18.77
N LYS A 41 9.31 -7.51 -19.15
CA LYS A 41 9.67 -6.33 -19.96
C LYS A 41 9.19 -6.52 -21.40
N GLY A 42 8.53 -5.51 -21.98
CA GLY A 42 8.14 -5.51 -23.40
C GLY A 42 6.69 -5.90 -23.72
N VAL A 43 5.85 -6.16 -22.70
CA VAL A 43 4.43 -6.44 -22.92
C VAL A 43 3.66 -5.16 -23.29
N PRO A 44 2.89 -5.13 -24.39
CA PRO A 44 2.14 -3.93 -24.81
C PRO A 44 1.14 -3.45 -23.77
N LEU A 45 0.97 -2.12 -23.66
CA LEU A 45 0.04 -1.48 -22.73
C LEU A 45 -1.38 -2.05 -22.82
N ALA A 46 -1.90 -2.25 -24.04
CA ALA A 46 -3.24 -2.80 -24.29
C ALA A 46 -3.43 -4.18 -23.63
N SER A 47 -2.45 -5.07 -23.77
CA SER A 47 -2.53 -6.41 -23.17
C SER A 47 -2.43 -6.40 -21.63
N ARG A 48 -1.73 -5.42 -21.05
CA ARG A 48 -1.69 -5.19 -19.60
C ARG A 48 -3.04 -4.68 -19.10
N LEU A 49 -3.61 -3.70 -19.79
CA LEU A 49 -4.94 -3.16 -19.48
C LEU A 49 -6.02 -4.25 -19.56
N VAL A 50 -6.03 -5.07 -20.61
CA VAL A 50 -6.98 -6.18 -20.75
C VAL A 50 -6.86 -7.16 -19.58
N LYS A 51 -5.64 -7.51 -19.14
CA LYS A 51 -5.45 -8.37 -17.96
C LYS A 51 -5.95 -7.73 -16.68
N SER A 52 -5.65 -6.45 -16.44
CA SER A 52 -6.16 -5.70 -15.28
C SER A 52 -7.68 -5.63 -15.29
N ILE A 53 -8.29 -5.34 -16.44
CA ILE A 53 -9.75 -5.24 -16.61
C ILE A 53 -10.41 -6.61 -16.35
N LYS A 54 -9.82 -7.71 -16.82
CA LYS A 54 -10.33 -9.07 -16.55
C LYS A 54 -10.31 -9.45 -15.06
N ALA A 55 -9.49 -8.80 -14.24
CA ALA A 55 -9.47 -9.03 -12.79
C ALA A 55 -10.57 -8.23 -12.05
N ILE A 56 -11.10 -7.16 -12.65
CA ILE A 56 -12.11 -6.29 -12.04
C ILE A 56 -13.39 -7.05 -11.66
N PRO A 57 -13.97 -7.93 -12.50
CA PRO A 57 -15.21 -8.65 -12.15
C PRO A 57 -15.11 -9.48 -10.87
N ILE A 58 -13.96 -10.13 -10.64
CA ILE A 58 -13.72 -10.92 -9.42
C ILE A 58 -13.61 -9.99 -8.21
N ILE A 59 -12.86 -8.90 -8.33
CA ILE A 59 -12.73 -7.88 -7.29
C ILE A 59 -14.11 -7.28 -6.95
N MET A 60 -14.92 -7.00 -7.97
CA MET A 60 -16.27 -6.47 -7.84
C MET A 60 -17.24 -7.48 -7.23
N ALA A 61 -17.14 -8.76 -7.56
CA ALA A 61 -17.95 -9.81 -6.95
C ALA A 61 -17.66 -9.93 -5.44
N ILE A 62 -16.39 -9.86 -5.03
CA ILE A 62 -16.01 -9.86 -3.60
C ILE A 62 -16.50 -8.56 -2.93
N ALA A 63 -16.45 -7.42 -3.63
CA ALA A 63 -16.97 -6.15 -3.15
C ALA A 63 -18.47 -6.20 -2.83
N LEU A 64 -19.24 -6.75 -3.77
CA LEU A 64 -20.68 -6.94 -3.65
C LEU A 64 -20.99 -7.97 -2.56
N GLY A 65 -20.30 -9.10 -2.53
CA GLY A 65 -20.45 -10.10 -1.47
C GLY A 65 -20.16 -9.53 -0.07
N GLY A 66 -19.14 -8.68 0.04
CA GLY A 66 -18.84 -7.95 1.26
C GLY A 66 -19.93 -6.95 1.65
N TYR A 67 -20.52 -6.24 0.69
CA TYR A 67 -21.66 -5.34 0.91
C TYR A 67 -22.90 -6.11 1.40
N PHE A 68 -23.28 -7.18 0.69
CA PHE A 68 -24.43 -8.00 1.06
C PHE A 68 -24.25 -8.68 2.42
N SER A 69 -23.08 -9.28 2.68
CA SER A 69 -22.78 -9.88 3.98
C SER A 69 -22.98 -8.88 5.13
N ARG A 70 -22.60 -7.62 4.94
CA ARG A 70 -22.75 -6.56 5.95
C ARG A 70 -24.19 -6.08 6.10
N TYR A 71 -24.93 -5.98 5.00
CA TYR A 71 -26.36 -5.70 5.01
C TYR A 71 -27.13 -6.74 5.84
N PHE A 72 -26.80 -8.02 5.67
CA PHE A 72 -27.43 -9.10 6.44
C PHE A 72 -27.00 -9.16 7.91
N THR A 73 -25.85 -8.60 8.28
CA THR A 73 -25.31 -8.68 9.66
C THR A 73 -25.57 -7.42 10.50
N ASN A 74 -26.36 -6.45 10.01
CA ASN A 74 -26.72 -5.20 10.70
C ASN A 74 -25.54 -4.45 11.37
N HIS A 75 -24.33 -4.57 10.83
CA HIS A 75 -23.17 -3.82 11.33
C HIS A 75 -23.23 -2.40 10.77
N PRO A 76 -23.29 -1.34 11.61
CA PRO A 76 -23.37 0.02 11.14
C PRO A 76 -22.15 0.36 10.27
N GLU A 77 -22.40 0.98 9.12
CA GLU A 77 -21.37 1.39 8.18
C GLU A 77 -20.44 2.41 8.84
N VAL A 78 -19.15 2.12 8.91
CA VAL A 78 -18.14 3.14 9.23
C VAL A 78 -17.90 3.96 7.96
N VAL A 79 -18.88 4.82 7.64
CA VAL A 79 -18.91 5.70 6.45
C VAL A 79 -17.67 6.60 6.36
N THR A 80 -16.95 6.74 7.46
CA THR A 80 -15.72 7.54 7.55
C THR A 80 -14.51 6.85 6.92
N GLU A 81 -14.55 5.55 6.62
CA GLU A 81 -13.36 4.85 6.13
C GLU A 81 -13.05 5.11 4.64
N TYR A 82 -14.06 4.97 3.77
CA TYR A 82 -13.90 5.18 2.33
C TYR A 82 -14.97 6.09 1.73
N GLY A 83 -16.14 6.17 2.36
CA GLY A 83 -17.29 6.89 1.85
C GLY A 83 -18.59 6.13 2.10
N VAL A 84 -19.68 6.69 1.58
CA VAL A 84 -21.03 6.09 1.66
C VAL A 84 -21.19 4.91 0.72
N HIS A 85 -20.71 5.03 -0.51
CA HIS A 85 -20.85 4.00 -1.56
C HIS A 85 -19.50 3.40 -1.97
N TRP A 86 -18.41 3.97 -1.49
CA TRP A 86 -17.05 3.53 -1.79
C TRP A 86 -16.59 2.47 -0.81
N ASN A 87 -15.87 1.48 -1.31
CA ASN A 87 -15.25 0.44 -0.50
C ASN A 87 -13.81 0.19 -0.96
N PHE A 88 -13.08 -0.63 -0.21
CA PHE A 88 -11.71 -0.97 -0.51
C PHE A 88 -11.51 -1.61 -1.91
N PHE A 89 -12.49 -2.36 -2.40
CA PHE A 89 -12.40 -3.05 -3.68
C PHE A 89 -12.47 -2.09 -4.87
N TRP A 90 -13.25 -1.01 -4.77
CA TRP A 90 -13.21 0.08 -5.75
C TRP A 90 -11.83 0.72 -5.82
N THR A 91 -11.20 0.96 -4.68
CA THR A 91 -9.81 1.42 -4.60
C THR A 91 -8.85 0.43 -5.28
N LEU A 92 -8.99 -0.88 -5.03
CA LEU A 92 -8.19 -1.91 -5.71
C LEU A 92 -8.38 -1.93 -7.23
N ALA A 93 -9.62 -1.74 -7.71
CA ALA A 93 -9.89 -1.68 -9.14
C ALA A 93 -9.20 -0.47 -9.80
N ILE A 94 -9.19 0.68 -9.15
CA ILE A 94 -8.47 1.86 -9.66
C ILE A 94 -6.96 1.63 -9.64
N ILE A 95 -6.41 1.06 -8.57
CA ILE A 95 -4.98 0.74 -8.50
C ILE A 95 -4.58 -0.27 -9.58
N SER A 96 -5.42 -1.26 -9.88
CA SER A 96 -5.13 -2.26 -10.92
C SER A 96 -5.11 -1.65 -12.32
N ILE A 97 -5.98 -0.67 -12.60
CA ILE A 97 -5.94 0.12 -13.84
C ILE A 97 -4.69 1.01 -13.87
N ALA A 98 -4.43 1.76 -12.79
CA ALA A 98 -3.26 2.63 -12.68
C ALA A 98 -1.94 1.84 -12.85
N SER A 99 -1.88 0.60 -12.35
CA SER A 99 -0.73 -0.28 -12.50
C SER A 99 -0.41 -0.63 -13.95
N ALA A 100 -1.42 -0.67 -14.83
CA ALA A 100 -1.23 -0.93 -16.25
C ALA A 100 -0.61 0.28 -16.96
N CYS A 101 -1.03 1.50 -16.59
CA CYS A 101 -0.55 2.76 -17.18
C CYS A 101 0.93 3.06 -16.88
N VAL A 102 1.51 2.42 -15.86
CA VAL A 102 2.90 2.66 -15.45
C VAL A 102 3.82 1.81 -16.35
N SER A 103 4.23 2.39 -17.47
CA SER A 103 4.98 1.68 -18.53
C SER A 103 6.50 1.81 -18.39
N ASN A 104 7.03 2.91 -17.86
CA ASN A 104 8.46 3.20 -17.89
C ASN A 104 9.19 2.78 -16.60
N PRO A 105 10.10 1.78 -16.63
CA PRO A 105 10.81 1.29 -15.46
C PRO A 105 11.73 2.30 -14.78
N ARG A 106 12.41 3.14 -15.57
CA ARG A 106 13.56 3.95 -15.10
C ARG A 106 13.18 5.12 -14.21
N SER A 107 11.90 5.51 -14.17
CA SER A 107 11.43 6.71 -13.49
C SER A 107 10.34 6.41 -12.43
N ARG A 108 10.04 5.15 -12.13
CA ARG A 108 8.89 4.79 -11.26
C ARG A 108 9.00 5.32 -9.83
N SER A 109 10.18 5.21 -9.21
CA SER A 109 10.40 5.73 -7.86
C SER A 109 10.30 7.26 -7.83
N ALA A 110 10.98 7.95 -8.75
CA ALA A 110 10.95 9.40 -8.88
C ALA A 110 9.52 9.92 -9.14
N ASN A 111 8.79 9.30 -10.07
CA ASN A 111 7.40 9.64 -10.37
C ASN A 111 6.49 9.41 -9.15
N SER A 112 6.72 8.33 -8.41
CA SER A 112 5.96 8.06 -7.20
C SER A 112 6.22 9.10 -6.13
N PHE A 113 7.47 9.48 -5.88
CA PHE A 113 7.81 10.53 -4.92
C PHE A 113 7.23 11.87 -5.36
N GLY A 114 7.40 12.26 -6.62
CA GLY A 114 6.83 13.50 -7.16
C GLY A 114 5.31 13.54 -7.02
N MET A 115 4.61 12.47 -7.38
CA MET A 115 3.16 12.37 -7.22
C MET A 115 2.73 12.43 -5.75
N TYR A 116 3.47 11.77 -4.85
CA TYR A 116 3.16 11.81 -3.42
C TYR A 116 3.42 13.19 -2.83
N THR A 117 4.48 13.89 -3.25
CA THR A 117 4.77 15.27 -2.84
C THR A 117 3.68 16.22 -3.31
N ILE A 118 3.24 16.14 -4.56
CA ILE A 118 2.13 16.96 -5.09
C ILE A 118 0.86 16.70 -4.28
N TYR A 119 0.55 15.42 -4.02
CA TYR A 119 -0.61 15.05 -3.20
C TYR A 119 -0.48 15.58 -1.77
N GLN A 120 0.71 15.50 -1.16
CA GLN A 120 0.96 16.03 0.18
C GLN A 120 0.85 17.55 0.23
N LEU A 121 1.26 18.27 -0.82
CA LEU A 121 1.06 19.72 -0.93
C LEU A 121 -0.44 20.04 -0.98
N PHE A 122 -1.22 19.31 -1.77
CA PHE A 122 -2.68 19.44 -1.76
C PHE A 122 -3.27 19.19 -0.35
N LEU A 123 -2.81 18.14 0.34
CA LEU A 123 -3.24 17.84 1.71
C LEU A 123 -2.87 18.95 2.71
N TYR A 124 -1.73 19.61 2.51
CA TYR A 124 -1.24 20.71 3.33
C TYR A 124 -2.06 22.00 3.12
N PHE A 125 -2.41 22.34 1.87
CA PHE A 125 -3.22 23.52 1.53
C PHE A 125 -4.74 23.33 1.79
N GLY A 126 -5.11 22.56 2.83
CA GLY A 126 -6.49 22.34 3.24
C GLY A 126 -7.15 21.07 2.69
N GLY A 127 -6.48 20.28 1.85
CA GLY A 127 -7.00 19.01 1.35
C GLY A 127 -7.30 18.00 2.46
N THR A 128 -6.52 18.01 3.56
CA THR A 128 -6.78 17.16 4.73
C THR A 128 -8.11 17.51 5.40
N GLU A 129 -8.34 18.81 5.65
CA GLU A 129 -9.58 19.28 6.27
C GLU A 129 -10.78 19.00 5.37
N TYR A 130 -10.61 19.20 4.06
CA TYR A 130 -11.64 18.84 3.08
C TYR A 130 -11.99 17.35 3.14
N ILE A 131 -11.01 16.45 3.18
CA ILE A 131 -11.24 15.00 3.27
C ILE A 131 -11.95 14.63 4.58
N LEU A 132 -11.51 15.18 5.71
CA LEU A 132 -12.00 14.76 7.02
C LEU A 132 -13.38 15.36 7.37
N ASN A 133 -13.59 16.65 7.11
CA ASN A 133 -14.65 17.44 7.75
C ASN A 133 -15.66 18.10 6.79
N ALA A 134 -15.37 18.24 5.49
CA ALA A 134 -16.27 18.95 4.60
C ALA A 134 -17.67 18.29 4.50
N PRO A 135 -18.74 19.03 4.13
CA PRO A 135 -20.08 18.46 4.00
C PRO A 135 -20.18 17.45 2.84
N ARG A 136 -21.18 16.55 2.91
CA ARG A 136 -21.35 15.39 2.01
C ARG A 136 -22.52 15.55 1.05
N ASP A 137 -22.52 16.64 0.28
CA ASP A 137 -23.69 17.05 -0.52
C ASP A 137 -23.83 16.28 -1.83
N ASN A 138 -22.71 15.99 -2.50
CA ASN A 138 -22.66 15.33 -3.82
C ASN A 138 -22.07 13.93 -3.74
N PHE A 139 -22.29 13.10 -4.77
CA PHE A 139 -21.73 11.73 -4.84
C PHE A 139 -20.20 11.70 -4.63
N PHE A 140 -19.47 12.65 -5.22
CA PHE A 140 -18.03 12.78 -4.99
C PHE A 140 -17.72 13.10 -3.52
N LYS A 141 -18.38 14.10 -2.94
CA LYS A 141 -18.18 14.51 -1.54
C LYS A 141 -18.51 13.38 -0.56
N LYS A 142 -19.49 12.53 -0.87
CA LYS A 142 -19.87 11.34 -0.10
C LYS A 142 -18.81 10.23 -0.11
N ASN A 143 -17.91 10.23 -1.09
CA ASN A 143 -16.91 9.17 -1.34
C ASN A 143 -15.48 9.70 -1.44
N ARG A 144 -15.25 10.95 -1.01
CA ARG A 144 -14.01 11.67 -1.24
C ARG A 144 -12.81 11.02 -0.56
N GLU A 145 -13.01 10.39 0.59
CA GLU A 145 -11.94 9.70 1.32
C GLU A 145 -11.36 8.57 0.45
N GLY A 146 -12.23 7.75 -0.14
CA GLY A 146 -11.84 6.68 -1.04
C GLY A 146 -11.26 7.20 -2.35
N ILE A 147 -11.90 8.20 -2.98
CA ILE A 147 -11.48 8.72 -4.29
C ILE A 147 -10.12 9.43 -4.20
N LEU A 148 -9.97 10.38 -3.28
CA LEU A 148 -8.71 11.12 -3.12
C LEU A 148 -7.61 10.23 -2.53
N GLY A 149 -7.98 9.32 -1.62
CA GLY A 149 -7.07 8.32 -1.07
C GLY A 149 -6.47 7.38 -2.12
N CYS A 150 -7.13 7.15 -3.26
CA CYS A 150 -6.56 6.38 -4.37
C CYS A 150 -5.22 6.94 -4.84
N ILE A 151 -5.03 8.26 -4.81
CA ILE A 151 -3.77 8.91 -5.22
C ILE A 151 -2.63 8.45 -4.30
N GLY A 152 -2.81 8.53 -2.99
CA GLY A 152 -1.82 8.04 -2.02
C GLY A 152 -1.56 6.54 -2.15
N TYR A 153 -2.60 5.74 -2.39
CA TYR A 153 -2.45 4.30 -2.59
C TYR A 153 -1.72 3.92 -3.87
N ILE A 154 -1.92 4.65 -4.98
CA ILE A 154 -1.14 4.47 -6.21
C ILE A 154 0.34 4.77 -5.94
N CYS A 155 0.65 5.82 -5.16
CA CYS A 155 2.04 6.08 -4.75
C CYS A 155 2.62 4.91 -3.93
N ILE A 156 1.89 4.38 -2.95
CA ILE A 156 2.34 3.22 -2.16
C ILE A 156 2.58 2.00 -3.07
N TYR A 157 1.68 1.76 -4.03
CA TYR A 157 1.82 0.67 -4.99
C TYR A 157 3.09 0.82 -5.86
N LEU A 158 3.36 2.03 -6.36
CA LEU A 158 4.55 2.34 -7.16
C LEU A 158 5.85 2.22 -6.36
N LEU A 159 5.86 2.67 -5.11
CA LEU A 159 6.98 2.44 -4.18
C LEU A 159 7.19 0.94 -3.93
N GLY A 160 6.11 0.16 -3.84
CA GLY A 160 6.15 -1.30 -3.75
C GLY A 160 6.85 -1.92 -4.96
N ILE A 161 6.51 -1.48 -6.18
CA ILE A 161 7.19 -1.91 -7.40
C ILE A 161 8.69 -1.57 -7.33
N ALA A 162 9.04 -0.32 -6.98
CA ALA A 162 10.44 0.12 -6.91
C ALA A 162 11.24 -0.69 -5.88
N CYS A 163 10.65 -0.97 -4.72
CA CYS A 163 11.24 -1.84 -3.70
C CYS A 163 11.43 -3.26 -4.23
N GLY A 164 10.40 -3.83 -4.87
CA GLY A 164 10.47 -5.14 -5.52
C GLY A 164 11.58 -5.22 -6.57
N GLU A 165 11.76 -4.20 -7.40
CA GLU A 165 12.86 -4.14 -8.36
C GLU A 165 14.23 -4.13 -7.68
N PHE A 166 14.39 -3.35 -6.60
CA PHE A 166 15.64 -3.27 -5.85
C PHE A 166 16.00 -4.60 -5.17
N VAL A 167 15.01 -5.26 -4.57
CA VAL A 167 15.20 -6.50 -3.81
C VAL A 167 15.32 -7.72 -4.74
N ILE A 168 14.43 -7.85 -5.74
CA ILE A 168 14.32 -9.04 -6.61
C ILE A 168 15.38 -9.03 -7.71
N LYS A 169 15.62 -7.92 -8.43
CA LYS A 169 16.60 -7.92 -9.55
C LYS A 169 18.03 -8.14 -9.08
N LYS A 170 18.39 -7.61 -7.89
CA LYS A 170 19.69 -7.89 -7.28
C LYS A 170 19.80 -9.34 -6.79
N SER A 171 18.69 -9.99 -6.45
CA SER A 171 18.67 -11.41 -6.08
C SER A 171 18.86 -12.33 -7.30
N GLU A 172 18.24 -12.02 -8.44
CA GLU A 172 18.41 -12.79 -9.69
C GLU A 172 19.79 -12.62 -10.33
N ALA A 173 20.32 -11.39 -10.41
CA ALA A 173 21.68 -11.14 -10.89
C ALA A 173 22.75 -11.82 -10.02
N PHE A 174 22.42 -12.11 -8.75
CA PHE A 174 23.32 -12.77 -7.81
C PHE A 174 23.21 -14.30 -7.82
N LYS A 175 22.08 -14.88 -8.26
CA LYS A 175 21.96 -16.33 -8.49
C LYS A 175 22.92 -16.84 -9.56
N GLU A 176 23.29 -16.00 -10.53
CA GLU A 176 24.31 -16.32 -11.54
C GLU A 176 25.75 -16.19 -11.01
N SER A 177 25.97 -15.46 -9.90
CA SER A 177 27.28 -15.15 -9.32
C SER A 177 27.49 -15.92 -8.01
N TRP A 178 27.65 -17.23 -8.10
CA TRP A 178 27.82 -18.10 -6.93
C TRP A 178 29.12 -17.80 -6.15
N LYS A 179 28.96 -17.29 -4.91
CA LYS A 179 29.93 -17.39 -3.79
C LYS A 179 29.31 -17.10 -2.40
N ASN A 180 28.21 -16.33 -2.30
CA ASN A 180 27.43 -16.20 -1.05
C ASN A 180 26.05 -16.86 -1.21
N PRO A 181 25.42 -17.36 -0.13
CA PRO A 181 24.06 -17.85 -0.25
C PRO A 181 23.13 -16.69 -0.63
N PRO A 182 22.18 -16.88 -1.58
CA PRO A 182 21.19 -15.85 -1.98
C PRO A 182 20.39 -15.31 -0.79
N CYS A 183 20.45 -16.04 0.33
CA CYS A 183 19.82 -15.78 1.59
C CYS A 183 20.33 -14.51 2.31
N THR A 184 21.63 -14.22 2.31
CA THR A 184 22.18 -13.08 3.08
C THR A 184 22.01 -11.76 2.33
N GLN A 185 22.07 -11.79 1.00
CA GLN A 185 22.01 -10.58 0.18
C GLN A 185 20.63 -9.92 0.17
N THR A 186 19.56 -10.72 0.26
CA THR A 186 18.19 -10.20 0.33
C THR A 186 17.97 -9.41 1.63
N LEU A 187 18.48 -9.92 2.76
CA LEU A 187 18.47 -9.20 4.04
C LEU A 187 19.29 -7.91 3.98
N VAL A 188 20.51 -7.98 3.42
CA VAL A 188 21.38 -6.81 3.26
C VAL A 188 20.72 -5.72 2.41
N ASN A 189 19.93 -6.09 1.40
CA ASN A 189 19.19 -5.12 0.58
C ASN A 189 17.93 -4.58 1.29
N LEU A 190 17.28 -5.35 2.16
CA LEU A 190 16.08 -4.90 2.88
C LEU A 190 16.39 -3.96 4.06
N LEU A 191 17.53 -4.15 4.73
CA LEU A 191 17.96 -3.30 5.85
C LEU A 191 18.02 -1.80 5.53
N PRO A 192 18.65 -1.33 4.43
CA PRO A 192 18.66 0.09 4.10
C PRO A 192 17.26 0.62 3.78
N VAL A 193 16.39 -0.19 3.16
CA VAL A 193 14.99 0.20 2.90
C VAL A 193 14.24 0.41 4.23
N TYR A 194 14.44 -0.48 5.20
CA TYR A 194 13.89 -0.35 6.55
C TYR A 194 14.41 0.90 7.26
N ILE A 195 15.74 1.08 7.33
CA ILE A 195 16.35 2.22 8.04
C ILE A 195 15.91 3.55 7.41
N LEU A 196 15.99 3.68 6.09
CA LEU A 196 15.60 4.91 5.39
C LEU A 196 14.12 5.23 5.55
N SER A 197 13.25 4.21 5.50
CA SER A 197 11.82 4.43 5.72
C SER A 197 11.51 4.78 7.17
N CYS A 198 12.20 4.20 8.16
CA CYS A 198 12.04 4.59 9.56
C CYS A 198 12.45 6.05 9.79
N LEU A 199 13.61 6.45 9.26
CA LEU A 199 14.06 7.84 9.29
C LEU A 199 13.07 8.76 8.58
N GLY A 200 12.61 8.38 7.39
CA GLY A 200 11.61 9.12 6.64
C GLY A 200 10.28 9.27 7.41
N THR A 201 9.83 8.22 8.09
CA THR A 201 8.64 8.26 8.94
C THR A 201 8.82 9.22 10.11
N PHE A 202 9.97 9.16 10.79
CA PHE A 202 10.30 10.05 11.89
C PHE A 202 10.33 11.52 11.45
N ILE A 203 10.95 11.81 10.31
CA ILE A 203 10.98 13.15 9.71
C ILE A 203 9.55 13.60 9.36
N CYS A 204 8.76 12.76 8.71
CA CYS A 204 7.39 13.10 8.30
C CYS A 204 6.47 13.36 9.50
N LEU A 205 6.59 12.55 10.56
CA LEU A 205 5.82 12.73 11.80
C LEU A 205 6.18 14.04 12.51
N THR A 206 7.45 14.45 12.46
CA THR A 206 7.94 15.65 13.14
C THR A 206 7.66 16.93 12.34
N TYR A 207 7.85 16.90 11.03
CA TYR A 207 7.92 18.12 10.20
C TYR A 207 6.82 18.26 9.15
N VAL A 208 6.11 17.18 8.78
CA VAL A 208 5.15 17.22 7.67
C VAL A 208 3.71 17.15 8.18
N GLN A 209 3.31 16.01 8.71
CA GLN A 209 1.95 15.78 9.16
C GLN A 209 1.88 14.51 10.00
N SER A 210 1.01 14.50 11.00
CA SER A 210 0.68 13.28 11.75
C SER A 210 0.15 12.19 10.81
N TYR A 211 0.43 10.93 11.15
CA TYR A 211 -0.05 9.77 10.40
C TYR A 211 -1.57 9.81 10.25
N SER A 212 -2.07 9.69 9.01
CA SER A 212 -3.50 9.55 8.73
C SER A 212 -3.76 8.57 7.60
N ARG A 213 -4.43 7.46 7.93
CA ARG A 213 -4.88 6.48 6.93
C ARG A 213 -5.99 7.03 6.04
N ARG A 214 -6.93 7.82 6.58
CA ARG A 214 -8.10 8.30 5.81
C ARG A 214 -7.73 9.22 4.65
N SER A 215 -6.71 10.06 4.84
CA SER A 215 -6.15 10.88 3.76
C SER A 215 -5.04 10.18 2.99
N VAL A 216 -4.54 9.02 3.46
CA VAL A 216 -3.42 8.28 2.86
C VAL A 216 -2.23 9.22 2.63
N ASN A 217 -1.83 9.93 3.68
CA ASN A 217 -0.78 10.95 3.58
C ASN A 217 0.63 10.34 3.46
N ILE A 218 1.64 11.16 3.14
CA ILE A 218 3.00 10.66 2.92
C ILE A 218 3.55 9.94 4.16
N THR A 219 3.25 10.46 5.36
CA THR A 219 3.62 9.84 6.64
C THR A 219 3.04 8.43 6.77
N TYR A 220 1.78 8.23 6.40
CA TYR A 220 1.15 6.91 6.34
C TYR A 220 1.88 5.98 5.36
N GLY A 221 2.16 6.46 4.14
CA GLY A 221 2.83 5.67 3.11
C GLY A 221 4.22 5.20 3.53
N VAL A 222 5.05 6.10 4.06
CA VAL A 222 6.41 5.74 4.49
C VAL A 222 6.38 4.82 5.72
N ALA A 223 5.47 5.05 6.67
CA ALA A 223 5.30 4.18 7.84
C ALA A 223 4.90 2.74 7.46
N VAL A 224 4.03 2.58 6.46
CA VAL A 224 3.66 1.27 5.91
C VAL A 224 4.88 0.55 5.34
N ILE A 225 5.78 1.26 4.65
CA ILE A 225 7.02 0.70 4.10
C ILE A 225 7.96 0.25 5.22
N SER A 226 8.07 1.02 6.30
CA SER A 226 8.86 0.63 7.48
C SER A 226 8.30 -0.64 8.14
N PHE A 227 6.99 -0.70 8.34
CA PHE A 227 6.36 -1.86 8.97
C PHE A 227 6.53 -3.14 8.14
N ILE A 228 6.27 -3.06 6.83
CA ILE A 228 6.35 -4.24 5.96
C ILE A 228 7.80 -4.69 5.73
N SER A 229 8.75 -3.76 5.63
CA SER A 229 10.17 -4.13 5.51
C SER A 229 10.66 -4.85 6.79
N LEU A 230 10.25 -4.39 7.98
CA LEU A 230 10.49 -5.11 9.23
C LEU A 230 9.85 -6.51 9.22
N SER A 231 8.57 -6.61 8.81
CA SER A 231 7.87 -7.90 8.76
C SER A 231 8.55 -8.88 7.80
N MET A 232 9.04 -8.40 6.66
CA MET A 232 9.80 -9.20 5.70
C MET A 232 11.13 -9.67 6.29
N ILE A 233 11.86 -8.80 7.00
CA ILE A 233 13.11 -9.17 7.68
C ILE A 233 12.87 -10.24 8.75
N VAL A 234 11.85 -10.05 9.61
CA VAL A 234 11.54 -10.99 10.70
C VAL A 234 11.11 -12.34 10.15
N THR A 235 10.15 -12.37 9.22
CA THR A 235 9.68 -13.63 8.60
C THR A 235 10.83 -14.35 7.91
N TYR A 236 11.72 -13.61 7.27
CA TYR A 236 12.91 -14.17 6.64
C TYR A 236 13.85 -14.83 7.67
N ILE A 237 14.18 -14.14 8.77
CA ILE A 237 15.01 -14.68 9.86
C ILE A 237 14.39 -15.97 10.41
N VAL A 238 13.08 -15.97 10.69
CA VAL A 238 12.36 -17.15 11.19
C VAL A 238 12.49 -18.33 10.20
N ILE A 239 12.26 -18.10 8.91
CA ILE A 239 12.39 -19.14 7.88
C ILE A 239 13.83 -19.68 7.84
N THR A 240 14.85 -18.83 7.97
CA THR A 240 16.24 -19.30 8.00
C THR A 240 16.56 -20.13 9.25
N MET A 241 16.03 -19.76 10.41
CA MET A 241 16.21 -20.53 11.64
C MET A 241 15.52 -21.89 11.57
N LEU A 242 14.29 -21.93 11.04
CA LEU A 242 13.56 -23.19 10.82
C LEU A 242 14.29 -24.11 9.84
N LYS A 243 14.86 -23.56 8.77
CA LYS A 243 15.68 -24.36 7.84
C LYS A 243 16.94 -24.88 8.50
N ALA A 244 17.65 -24.07 9.27
CA ALA A 244 18.85 -24.51 9.99
C ALA A 244 18.53 -25.65 10.97
N TYR A 245 17.39 -25.56 11.66
CA TYR A 245 16.93 -26.61 12.57
C TYR A 245 16.63 -27.94 11.86
N GLN A 246 16.15 -27.94 10.60
CA GLN A 246 15.89 -29.17 9.84
C GLN A 246 17.15 -29.94 9.43
N TYR A 247 18.34 -29.33 9.51
CA TYR A 247 19.62 -29.96 9.17
C TYR A 247 20.45 -30.35 10.41
N CYS A 248 19.93 -30.13 11.62
CA CYS A 248 20.48 -30.61 12.88
C CYS A 248 19.67 -31.81 13.39
#